data_AF-A0A3D9CAF7-F1
#
_entry.id   AF-A0A3D9CAF7-F1
#
_cell.length_a   1.000
_cell.length_b   1.000
_cell.length_c   1.000
_cell.angle_alpha   90.00
_cell.angle_beta   90.00
_cell.angle_gamma   90.00
#
_symmetry.space_group_name_H-M   'P 1'
#
loop_
_entity.id
_entity.type
_entity.pdbx_description
1 polymer ?
#
loop_
_entity_poly.entity_id
_entity_poly.type
_entity_poly.pdbx_seq_one_letter_code
_entity_poly.pdbx_strand_id
1 'polypeptide(L)'
;MGLFDLFKKKENLLKKKITVILTLQVSKQDINISEFAGFKIVSCHDILQKFNYRSSIESHEKKLEYISEEIIHSKNNILICDLKVSITSFDTLTEMLKPHQLTINKILVPNESKRNKKLAEGQEAYRNHSRWLHFYPGEIEDIYREFEAKIKSLKTRYENTETEILEI
;
A
#
# COMPACT_ATOMS: atom_id res chain seq x y z
N MET A 1 35.17 8.64 29.55
CA MET A 1 33.81 9.06 29.12
C MET A 1 33.99 10.02 27.95
N GLY A 2 33.98 9.47 26.73
CA GLY A 2 34.42 10.19 25.54
C GLY A 2 33.30 11.02 24.92
N LEU A 3 33.68 12.09 24.23
CA LEU A 3 32.81 12.94 23.38
C LEU A 3 31.94 12.12 22.41
N PHE A 4 32.32 10.88 22.08
CA PHE A 4 31.52 9.94 21.29
C PHE A 4 30.18 9.54 21.94
N ASP A 5 30.09 9.48 23.27
CA ASP A 5 28.83 9.18 23.97
C ASP A 5 27.86 10.38 23.94
N LEU A 6 28.37 11.60 23.75
CA LEU A 6 27.55 12.81 23.59
C LEU A 6 26.95 12.93 22.19
N PHE A 7 27.63 12.42 21.15
CA PHE A 7 27.10 12.40 19.78
C PHE A 7 26.02 11.33 19.57
N LYS A 8 26.14 10.16 20.22
CA LYS A 8 25.09 9.13 20.17
C LYS A 8 23.82 9.55 20.93
N LYS A 9 23.92 10.51 21.85
CA LYS A 9 22.81 11.01 22.68
C LYS A 9 22.07 12.22 22.08
N LYS A 10 22.61 12.84 21.00
CA LYS A 10 22.05 14.05 20.38
C LYS A 10 21.28 13.80 19.08
N GLU A 11 21.20 12.56 18.61
CA GLU A 11 20.23 12.14 17.58
C GLU A 11 18.91 11.65 18.18
N ASN A 12 18.62 12.07 19.41
CA ASN A 12 17.26 12.26 19.90
C ASN A 12 16.66 13.54 19.25
N LEU A 13 16.85 13.71 17.93
CA LEU A 13 15.98 14.58 17.15
C LEU A 13 14.57 14.11 17.47
N LEU A 14 13.69 15.02 17.88
CA LEU A 14 12.25 14.78 17.90
C LEU A 14 11.88 14.00 16.64
N LYS A 15 11.72 12.67 16.77
CA LYS A 15 11.43 11.81 15.63
C LYS A 15 10.09 12.28 15.10
N LYS A 16 10.12 12.86 13.91
CA LYS A 16 8.96 13.51 13.30
C LYS A 16 7.88 12.44 13.13
N LYS A 17 6.75 12.62 13.82
CA LYS A 17 5.58 11.75 13.68
C LYS A 17 4.93 12.08 12.34
N ILE A 18 5.38 11.43 11.27
CA ILE A 18 4.73 11.53 9.96
C ILE A 18 3.50 10.63 9.92
N THR A 19 2.50 11.03 9.14
CA THR A 19 1.36 10.16 8.82
C THR A 19 1.71 9.28 7.63
N VAL A 20 1.56 7.97 7.79
CA VAL A 20 1.76 6.96 6.76
C VAL A 20 0.40 6.41 6.32
N ILE A 21 0.09 6.60 5.04
CA ILE A 21 -1.11 6.05 4.43
C ILE A 21 -0.70 5.15 3.28
N LEU A 22 -1.26 3.93 3.25
CA LEU A 22 -1.06 2.98 2.18
C LEU A 22 -2.38 2.75 1.46
N THR A 23 -2.33 2.23 0.25
CA THR A 23 -3.52 1.88 -0.53
C THR A 23 -3.51 0.41 -0.92
N LEU A 24 -4.65 -0.26 -0.91
CA LEU A 24 -4.81 -1.58 -1.52
C LEU A 24 -5.53 -1.42 -2.86
N GLN A 25 -4.78 -1.56 -3.97
CA GLN A 25 -5.32 -1.47 -5.34
C GLN A 25 -6.10 -0.17 -5.66
N VAL A 26 -5.72 0.95 -5.04
CA VAL A 26 -6.19 2.29 -5.41
C VAL A 26 -5.09 2.98 -6.21
N SER A 27 -5.44 3.44 -7.41
CA SER A 27 -4.49 4.12 -8.28
C SER A 27 -4.29 5.56 -7.87
N LYS A 28 -3.13 6.13 -8.20
CA LYS A 28 -2.87 7.56 -7.99
C LYS A 28 -3.92 8.47 -8.65
N GLN A 29 -4.53 8.03 -9.75
CA GLN A 29 -5.56 8.78 -10.48
C GLN A 29 -6.91 8.80 -9.75
N ASP A 30 -7.17 7.78 -8.92
CA ASP A 30 -8.40 7.66 -8.13
C ASP A 30 -8.34 8.43 -6.80
N ILE A 31 -7.21 9.08 -6.51
CA ILE A 31 -6.97 9.87 -5.30
C ILE A 31 -7.30 11.35 -5.57
N ASN A 32 -8.17 11.92 -4.74
CA ASN A 32 -8.36 13.36 -4.71
C ASN A 32 -7.16 14.05 -4.04
N ILE A 33 -6.22 14.54 -4.85
CA ILE A 33 -4.94 15.12 -4.37
C ILE A 33 -5.17 16.28 -3.38
N SER A 34 -6.28 17.01 -3.51
CA SER A 34 -6.59 18.14 -2.61
C SER A 34 -6.83 17.71 -1.16
N GLU A 35 -7.42 16.53 -0.93
CA GLU A 35 -7.61 15.95 0.42
C GLU A 35 -6.29 15.56 1.10
N PHE A 36 -5.25 15.34 0.29
CA PHE A 36 -3.91 14.94 0.76
C PHE A 36 -2.90 16.07 0.61
N ALA A 37 -3.35 17.33 0.75
CA ALA A 37 -2.46 18.48 0.76
C ALA A 37 -1.35 18.31 1.82
N GLY A 38 -0.10 18.52 1.41
CA GLY A 38 1.07 18.33 2.28
C GLY A 38 1.58 16.89 2.40
N PHE A 39 0.91 15.91 1.77
CA PHE A 39 1.45 14.57 1.62
C PHE A 39 2.38 14.48 0.40
N LYS A 40 3.43 13.68 0.56
CA LYS A 40 4.18 13.11 -0.55
C LYS A 40 3.39 11.93 -1.09
N ILE A 41 2.86 12.08 -2.31
CA ILE A 41 2.08 11.03 -2.99
C ILE A 41 2.97 10.33 -4.02
N VAL A 42 3.23 9.04 -3.79
CA VAL A 42 4.12 8.23 -4.62
C VAL A 42 3.43 6.93 -5.00
N SER A 43 3.64 6.43 -6.22
CA SER A 43 3.15 5.09 -6.58
C SER A 43 4.15 4.02 -6.16
N CYS A 44 3.66 2.81 -5.86
CA CYS A 44 4.53 1.66 -5.62
C CYS A 44 5.48 1.42 -6.82
N HIS A 45 5.02 1.68 -8.05
CA HIS A 45 5.85 1.57 -9.25
C HIS A 45 7.04 2.53 -9.23
N ASP A 46 6.84 3.80 -8.87
CA ASP A 46 7.91 4.80 -8.81
C ASP A 46 8.98 4.42 -7.78
N ILE A 47 8.56 3.87 -6.63
CA ILE A 47 9.47 3.36 -5.60
C ILE A 47 10.31 2.22 -6.18
N LEU A 48 9.66 1.22 -6.77
CA LEU A 48 10.36 0.06 -7.33
C LEU A 48 11.32 0.45 -8.45
N GLN A 49 10.96 1.40 -9.31
CA GLN A 49 11.88 1.94 -10.31
C GLN A 49 13.08 2.63 -9.67
N LYS A 50 12.86 3.49 -8.65
CA LYS A 50 13.94 4.20 -7.94
C LYS A 50 14.99 3.24 -7.37
N PHE A 51 14.56 2.06 -6.89
CA PHE A 51 15.44 1.03 -6.35
C PHE A 51 15.89 0.00 -7.39
N ASN A 52 15.59 0.18 -8.68
CA ASN A 52 15.88 -0.76 -9.77
C ASN A 52 15.35 -2.19 -9.51
N TYR A 53 14.19 -2.29 -8.85
CA TYR A 53 13.61 -3.57 -8.47
C TYR A 53 13.24 -4.43 -9.69
N ARG A 54 13.64 -5.70 -9.68
CA ARG A 54 13.36 -6.69 -10.72
C ARG A 54 12.63 -7.88 -10.13
N SER A 55 11.32 -7.95 -10.37
CA SER A 55 10.47 -9.04 -9.87
C SER A 55 10.86 -10.45 -10.37
N SER A 56 11.68 -10.56 -11.41
CA SER A 56 12.19 -11.83 -11.93
C SER A 56 13.34 -12.41 -11.10
N ILE A 57 13.98 -11.61 -10.25
CA ILE A 57 15.20 -12.00 -9.54
C ILE A 57 15.08 -11.69 -8.04
N GLU A 58 14.39 -10.60 -7.68
CA GLU A 58 14.23 -10.17 -6.31
C GLU A 58 12.93 -10.69 -5.68
N SER A 59 13.02 -11.05 -4.39
CA SER A 59 11.91 -11.58 -3.62
C SER A 59 10.82 -10.52 -3.38
N HIS A 60 9.64 -10.99 -2.98
CA HIS A 60 8.58 -10.11 -2.50
C HIS A 60 8.98 -9.34 -1.24
N GLU A 61 9.76 -9.94 -0.35
CA GLU A 61 10.29 -9.27 0.85
C GLU A 61 11.15 -8.07 0.49
N LYS A 62 12.00 -8.19 -0.54
CA LYS A 62 12.83 -7.07 -1.04
C LYS A 62 12.00 -5.89 -1.52
N LYS A 63 10.86 -6.15 -2.15
CA LYS A 63 9.89 -5.11 -2.51
C LYS A 63 9.34 -4.40 -1.26
N LEU A 64 9.04 -5.14 -0.19
CA LEU A 64 8.55 -4.54 1.07
C LEU A 64 9.65 -3.72 1.77
N GLU A 65 10.90 -4.17 1.72
CA GLU A 65 12.05 -3.38 2.18
C GLU A 65 12.16 -2.04 1.44
N TYR A 66 12.07 -2.02 0.12
CA TYR A 66 12.12 -0.75 -0.63
C TYR A 66 10.96 0.20 -0.30
N ILE A 67 9.78 -0.36 -0.03
CA ILE A 67 8.63 0.43 0.42
C ILE A 67 8.86 0.99 1.82
N SER A 68 9.36 0.18 2.77
CA SER A 68 9.63 0.63 4.14
C SER A 68 10.75 1.68 4.16
N GLU A 69 11.80 1.49 3.37
CA GLU A 69 12.90 2.47 3.19
C GLU A 69 12.39 3.82 2.70
N GLU A 70 11.45 3.84 1.73
CA GLU A 70 10.84 5.08 1.25
C GLU A 70 10.04 5.80 2.34
N ILE A 71 9.34 5.05 3.19
CA ILE A 71 8.56 5.58 4.32
C ILE A 71 9.49 6.14 5.41
N ILE A 72 10.48 5.35 5.83
CA ILE A 72 11.44 5.68 6.89
C ILE A 72 12.20 6.98 6.57
N HIS A 73 12.59 7.16 5.30
CA HIS A 73 13.33 8.33 4.85
C HIS A 73 12.44 9.51 4.45
N SER A 74 11.12 9.39 4.54
CA SER A 74 10.21 10.48 4.18
C SER A 74 10.22 11.60 5.23
N LYS A 75 10.47 12.84 4.77
CA LYS A 75 10.37 14.04 5.61
C LYS A 75 8.93 14.56 5.77
N ASN A 76 8.01 14.09 4.93
CA ASN A 76 6.61 14.51 4.86
C ASN A 76 5.70 13.33 5.19
N ASN A 77 4.44 13.63 5.51
CA ASN A 77 3.39 12.62 5.48
C ASN A 77 3.41 11.94 4.10
N ILE A 78 3.21 10.63 4.05
CA ILE A 78 3.38 9.85 2.82
C ILE A 78 2.13 9.04 2.53
N LEU A 79 1.69 9.10 1.27
CA LEU A 79 0.64 8.27 0.70
C LEU A 79 1.27 7.41 -0.41
N ILE A 80 1.22 6.09 -0.24
CA ILE A 80 1.72 5.15 -1.25
C ILE A 80 0.55 4.51 -2.00
N CYS A 81 0.44 4.86 -3.28
CA CYS A 81 -0.57 4.36 -4.20
C CYS A 81 -0.18 3.00 -4.78
N ASP A 82 -1.17 2.27 -5.30
CA ASP A 82 -0.98 1.07 -6.14
C ASP A 82 -0.24 -0.10 -5.48
N LEU A 83 -0.38 -0.30 -4.15
CA LEU A 83 0.18 -1.51 -3.54
C LEU A 83 -0.65 -2.72 -3.93
N LYS A 84 -0.11 -3.48 -4.89
CA LYS A 84 -0.55 -4.84 -5.23
C LYS A 84 0.17 -5.80 -4.31
N VAL A 85 -0.27 -5.86 -3.05
CA VAL A 85 0.32 -6.70 -2.00
C VAL A 85 -0.74 -7.54 -1.29
N SER A 86 -0.31 -8.61 -0.62
CA SER A 86 -1.18 -9.43 0.22
C SER A 86 -1.53 -8.69 1.52
N ILE A 87 -2.53 -9.17 2.25
CA ILE A 87 -2.82 -8.66 3.60
C ILE A 87 -1.60 -8.82 4.51
N THR A 88 -0.93 -9.98 4.44
CA THR A 88 0.28 -10.28 5.22
C THR A 88 1.43 -9.30 4.96
N SER A 89 1.46 -8.68 3.78
CA SER A 89 2.47 -7.67 3.46
C SER A 89 2.30 -6.40 4.29
N PHE A 90 1.07 -6.04 4.65
CA PHE A 90 0.84 -4.90 5.54
C PHE A 90 1.34 -5.20 6.96
N ASP A 91 1.21 -6.43 7.45
CA ASP A 91 1.78 -6.81 8.74
C ASP A 91 3.30 -6.73 8.71
N THR A 92 3.92 -7.28 7.65
CA THR A 92 5.38 -7.20 7.48
C THR A 92 5.85 -5.76 7.43
N LEU A 93 5.15 -4.87 6.72
CA LEU A 93 5.46 -3.45 6.71
C LEU A 93 5.29 -2.82 8.11
N THR A 94 4.23 -3.16 8.84
CA THR A 94 4.07 -2.72 10.24
C THR A 94 5.27 -3.13 11.09
N GLU A 95 5.71 -4.39 11.02
CA GLU A 95 6.89 -4.86 11.77
C GLU A 95 8.18 -4.15 11.35
N MET A 96 8.39 -3.91 10.06
CA MET A 96 9.56 -3.17 9.55
C MET A 96 9.59 -1.71 10.02
N LEU A 97 8.42 -1.09 10.22
CA LEU A 97 8.30 0.31 10.62
C LEU A 97 8.42 0.52 12.15
N LYS A 98 8.10 -0.50 12.96
CA LYS A 98 8.12 -0.42 14.43
C LYS A 98 9.45 0.05 15.04
N PRO A 99 10.65 -0.44 14.64
CA PRO A 99 11.93 0.04 15.17
C PRO A 99 12.15 1.54 14.94
N HIS A 100 11.50 2.09 13.92
CA HIS A 100 11.56 3.50 13.56
C HIS A 100 10.48 4.34 14.25
N GLN A 101 9.66 3.75 15.11
CA GLN A 101 8.50 4.38 15.77
C GLN A 101 7.47 4.92 14.77
N LEU A 102 7.39 4.29 13.60
CA LEU A 102 6.42 4.59 12.56
C LEU A 102 5.32 3.53 12.59
N THR A 103 4.09 3.96 12.36
CA THR A 103 2.92 3.10 12.25
C THR A 103 2.18 3.43 10.97
N ILE A 104 1.55 2.42 10.36
CA ILE A 104 0.63 2.66 9.25
C ILE A 104 -0.65 3.24 9.86
N ASN A 105 -0.96 4.49 9.55
CA ASN A 105 -2.13 5.17 10.13
C ASN A 105 -3.41 4.76 9.42
N LYS A 106 -3.37 4.68 8.09
CA LYS A 106 -4.53 4.30 7.29
C LYS A 106 -4.17 3.37 6.14
N ILE A 107 -5.07 2.45 5.82
CA ILE A 107 -5.05 1.70 4.56
C ILE A 107 -6.32 2.05 3.80
N LEU A 108 -6.16 2.69 2.65
CA LEU A 108 -7.27 3.05 1.78
C LEU A 108 -7.56 1.91 0.82
N VAL A 109 -8.84 1.56 0.67
CA VAL A 109 -9.31 0.54 -0.27
C VAL A 109 -10.37 1.16 -1.17
N PRO A 110 -10.56 0.66 -2.41
CA PRO A 110 -11.61 1.19 -3.28
C PRO A 110 -12.98 0.94 -2.65
N ASN A 111 -13.86 1.93 -2.69
CA ASN A 111 -15.25 1.80 -2.24
C ASN A 111 -16.08 0.86 -3.13
N GLU A 112 -17.25 0.45 -2.65
CA GLU A 112 -18.14 -0.48 -3.36
C GLU A 112 -18.49 0.01 -4.78
N SER A 113 -18.74 1.30 -4.97
CA SER A 113 -19.04 1.86 -6.29
C SER A 113 -17.89 1.67 -7.28
N LYS A 114 -16.65 1.95 -6.86
CA LYS A 114 -15.45 1.75 -7.68
C LYS A 114 -15.19 0.27 -7.97
N ARG A 115 -15.47 -0.62 -7.00
CA ARG A 115 -15.32 -2.07 -7.18
C ARG A 115 -16.35 -2.61 -8.17
N ASN A 116 -17.62 -2.22 -8.04
CA ASN A 116 -18.69 -2.57 -8.98
C ASN A 116 -18.40 -2.04 -10.40
N LYS A 117 -17.87 -0.82 -10.52
CA LYS A 117 -17.45 -0.28 -11.81
C LYS A 117 -16.34 -1.13 -12.45
N LYS A 118 -15.30 -1.50 -11.69
CA LYS A 118 -14.23 -2.39 -12.19
C LYS A 118 -14.76 -3.78 -12.61
N LEU A 119 -15.73 -4.33 -11.88
CA LEU A 119 -16.40 -5.57 -12.26
C LEU A 119 -17.11 -5.43 -13.61
N ALA A 120 -17.92 -4.38 -13.78
CA ALA A 120 -18.64 -4.13 -15.02
C ALA A 120 -17.69 -3.93 -16.22
N GLU A 121 -16.62 -3.12 -16.03
CA GLU A 121 -15.58 -2.92 -17.04
C GLU A 121 -14.86 -4.24 -17.39
N GLY A 122 -14.56 -5.07 -16.39
CA GLY A 122 -13.96 -6.39 -16.60
C GLY A 122 -14.88 -7.35 -17.38
N GLN A 123 -16.17 -7.37 -17.06
CA GLN A 123 -17.18 -8.16 -17.77
C GLN A 123 -17.37 -7.70 -19.21
N GLU A 124 -17.40 -6.38 -19.45
CA GLU A 124 -17.48 -5.80 -20.79
C GLU A 124 -16.22 -6.12 -21.60
N ALA A 125 -15.04 -5.94 -21.01
CA ALA A 125 -13.77 -6.29 -21.64
C ALA A 125 -13.74 -7.79 -22.02
N TYR A 126 -14.19 -8.68 -21.15
CA TYR A 126 -14.28 -10.12 -21.44
C TYR A 126 -15.22 -10.42 -22.62
N ARG A 127 -16.41 -9.78 -22.66
CA ARG A 127 -17.38 -9.96 -23.76
C ARG A 127 -16.85 -9.46 -25.10
N ASN A 128 -16.16 -8.32 -25.10
CA ASN A 128 -15.65 -7.66 -26.30
C ASN A 128 -14.35 -8.28 -26.84
N HIS A 129 -13.67 -9.11 -26.05
CA HIS A 129 -12.42 -9.74 -26.47
C HIS A 129 -12.66 -11.13 -27.07
N SER A 130 -12.01 -11.45 -28.20
CA SER A 130 -11.97 -12.82 -28.77
C SER A 130 -11.12 -13.81 -27.95
N ARG A 131 -10.71 -13.43 -26.73
CA ARG A 131 -9.77 -14.15 -25.85
C ARG A 131 -10.45 -15.10 -24.85
N TRP A 132 -11.64 -15.62 -25.19
CA TRP A 132 -12.32 -16.64 -24.37
C TRP A 132 -11.44 -17.89 -24.13
N LEU A 133 -10.41 -18.10 -24.95
CA LEU A 133 -9.43 -19.17 -24.81
C LEU A 133 -8.47 -19.01 -23.61
N HIS A 134 -8.32 -17.80 -23.05
CA HIS A 134 -7.38 -17.56 -21.95
C HIS A 134 -8.04 -17.42 -20.58
N PHE A 135 -9.37 -17.28 -20.54
CA PHE A 135 -10.11 -17.01 -19.32
C PHE A 135 -11.46 -17.74 -19.34
N TYR A 136 -11.81 -18.43 -18.26
CA TYR A 136 -13.06 -19.17 -18.21
C TYR A 136 -14.24 -18.23 -17.89
N PRO A 137 -15.46 -18.56 -18.37
CA PRO A 137 -16.66 -17.82 -17.99
C PRO A 137 -16.86 -17.86 -16.46
N GLY A 138 -16.85 -16.71 -15.79
CA GLY A 138 -16.96 -16.61 -14.32
C GLY A 138 -15.68 -16.17 -13.60
N GLU A 139 -14.53 -16.16 -14.28
CA GLU A 139 -13.25 -15.82 -13.67
C GLU A 139 -13.20 -14.37 -13.14
N ILE A 140 -13.84 -13.44 -13.85
CA ILE A 140 -13.93 -12.04 -13.42
C ILE A 140 -14.74 -11.91 -12.12
N GLU A 141 -15.85 -12.65 -12.01
CA GLU A 141 -16.68 -12.71 -10.81
C GLU A 141 -15.94 -13.37 -9.63
N ASP A 142 -15.11 -14.37 -9.89
CA ASP A 142 -14.28 -15.03 -8.87
C ASP A 142 -13.22 -14.06 -8.34
N ILE A 143 -12.48 -13.38 -9.21
CA ILE A 143 -11.51 -12.35 -8.82
C ILE A 143 -12.18 -11.24 -8.00
N TYR A 144 -13.39 -10.83 -8.39
CA TYR A 144 -14.17 -9.85 -7.64
C TYR A 144 -14.53 -10.34 -6.24
N ARG A 145 -15.05 -11.57 -6.12
CA ARG A 145 -15.41 -12.19 -4.82
C ARG A 145 -14.20 -12.37 -3.92
N GLU A 146 -13.06 -12.79 -4.47
CA GLU A 146 -11.80 -12.89 -3.74
C GLU A 146 -11.36 -11.52 -3.20
N PHE A 147 -11.51 -10.46 -3.99
CA PHE A 147 -11.15 -9.12 -3.58
C PHE A 147 -12.07 -8.56 -2.48
N GLU A 148 -13.39 -8.79 -2.57
CA GLU A 148 -14.35 -8.48 -1.50
C GLU A 148 -13.98 -9.21 -0.19
N ALA A 149 -13.70 -10.51 -0.28
CA ALA A 149 -13.26 -11.30 0.87
C ALA A 149 -11.96 -10.75 1.46
N LYS A 150 -11.03 -10.32 0.61
CA LYS A 150 -9.77 -9.71 1.02
C LYS A 150 -9.98 -8.40 1.78
N ILE A 151 -10.88 -7.51 1.33
CA ILE A 151 -11.21 -6.27 2.06
C ILE A 151 -11.83 -6.60 3.42
N LYS A 152 -12.76 -7.57 3.47
CA LYS A 152 -13.37 -8.00 4.73
C LYS A 152 -12.32 -8.53 5.71
N SER A 153 -11.44 -9.43 5.25
CA SER A 153 -10.34 -9.96 6.05
C SER A 153 -9.37 -8.87 6.51
N LEU A 154 -9.08 -7.87 5.67
CA LEU A 154 -8.23 -6.74 6.04
C LEU A 154 -8.88 -5.93 7.18
N LYS A 155 -10.17 -5.60 7.07
CA LYS A 155 -10.91 -4.88 8.12
C LYS A 155 -10.89 -5.64 9.44
N THR A 156 -11.21 -6.94 9.43
CA THR A 156 -11.18 -7.77 10.64
C THR A 156 -9.78 -7.84 11.25
N ARG A 157 -8.73 -7.94 10.43
CA ARG A 157 -7.34 -8.05 10.92
C ARG A 157 -6.87 -6.79 11.64
N TYR A 158 -7.32 -5.62 11.19
CA TYR A 158 -6.91 -4.32 11.74
C TYR A 158 -7.92 -3.70 12.70
N GLU A 159 -9.06 -4.35 12.97
CA GLU A 159 -10.16 -3.86 13.83
C GLU A 159 -9.70 -3.42 15.24
N ASN A 160 -8.73 -4.13 15.82
CA ASN A 160 -8.20 -3.86 17.17
C ASN A 160 -6.83 -3.16 17.15
N THR A 161 -6.50 -2.48 16.05
CA THR A 161 -5.23 -1.79 15.89
C THR A 161 -5.43 -0.28 15.73
N GLU A 162 -4.36 0.49 15.82
CA GLU A 162 -4.38 1.93 15.53
C GLU A 162 -4.50 2.25 14.02
N THR A 163 -4.44 1.23 13.15
CA THR A 163 -4.53 1.40 11.70
C THR A 163 -5.98 1.40 11.25
N GLU A 164 -6.43 2.50 10.66
CA GLU A 164 -7.79 2.65 10.14
C GLU A 164 -7.90 2.12 8.70
N ILE A 165 -8.94 1.34 8.40
CA ILE A 165 -9.24 0.91 7.03
C ILE A 165 -10.37 1.79 6.47
N LEU A 166 -10.09 2.55 5.41
CA LEU A 166 -11.06 3.48 4.80
C LEU A 166 -11.37 3.11 3.36
N GLU A 167 -12.65 3.15 3.02
CA GLU A 167 -13.13 3.04 1.65
C GLU A 167 -13.18 4.40 0.97
N ILE A 168 -12.56 4.53 -0.20
CA ILE A 168 -12.50 5.77 -0.98
C ILE A 168 -12.88 5.58 -2.44
#